data_AF-B4QNL5-F1
#
_entry.id   AF-B4QNL5-F1
#
_cell.length_a   1.000
_cell.length_b   1.000
_cell.length_c   1.000
_cell.angle_alpha   90.00
_cell.angle_beta   90.00
_cell.angle_gamma   90.00
#
_symmetry.space_group_name_H-M   'P 1'
#
loop_
_entity.id
_entity.type
_entity.pdbx_description
1 polymer ?
#
loop_
_entity_poly.entity_id
_entity_poly.type
_entity_poly.pdbx_seq_one_letter_code
_entity_poly.pdbx_strand_id
1 'polypeptide(L)'
;MTDMWSLKICAWLGFLLLFKPIDSTGLEGPNVDCTANGTRAVCPVACPETCAYSGDGPCVKMCGAPCVCKPGYVINERIPACVLRSDCPKDVVRKEDMLLGVTNFKCFSRNYVCKNL
;
A
#
# COMPACT_ATOMS: atom_id res chain seq x y z
N MET A 1 10.21 61.89 -18.26
CA MET A 1 9.33 62.00 -17.08
C MET A 1 8.64 60.66 -16.95
N THR A 2 8.93 59.99 -15.85
CA THR A 2 8.73 58.56 -15.61
C THR A 2 7.29 58.21 -15.26
N ASP A 3 7.02 56.91 -15.24
CA ASP A 3 6.01 56.23 -14.42
C ASP A 3 4.55 56.36 -14.81
N MET A 4 3.93 55.19 -15.06
CA MET A 4 2.79 54.68 -14.25
C MET A 4 2.18 53.42 -14.91
N TRP A 5 3.01 52.48 -15.38
CA TRP A 5 2.51 51.18 -15.86
C TRP A 5 3.36 49.99 -15.42
N SER A 6 3.96 50.05 -14.23
CA SER A 6 4.75 48.92 -13.69
C SER A 6 4.45 48.55 -12.24
N LEU A 7 3.48 49.19 -11.56
CA LEU A 7 3.23 48.90 -10.13
C LEU A 7 1.92 48.17 -9.81
N LYS A 8 0.96 48.09 -10.73
CA LYS A 8 -0.30 47.37 -10.46
C LYS A 8 -0.28 45.89 -10.86
N ILE A 9 0.64 45.49 -11.75
CA ILE A 9 0.71 44.10 -12.25
C ILE A 9 1.51 43.21 -11.30
N CYS A 10 2.51 43.76 -10.59
CA CYS A 10 3.36 42.98 -9.68
C CYS A 10 2.65 42.52 -8.40
N ALA A 11 1.60 43.23 -7.94
CA ALA A 11 0.85 42.86 -6.74
C ALA A 11 -0.11 41.67 -6.96
N TRP A 12 -0.54 41.42 -8.21
CA TRP A 12 -1.43 40.29 -8.52
C TRP A 12 -0.65 39.03 -8.90
N LEU A 13 0.54 39.17 -9.49
CA LEU A 13 1.41 38.04 -9.81
C LEU A 13 2.16 37.47 -8.59
N GLY A 14 2.32 38.26 -7.53
CA GLY A 14 2.93 37.80 -6.27
C GLY A 14 2.01 36.92 -5.41
N PHE A 15 0.69 37.10 -5.48
CA PHE A 15 -0.26 36.35 -4.65
C PHE A 15 -0.55 34.94 -5.20
N LEU A 16 -0.31 34.71 -6.49
CA LEU A 16 -0.40 33.39 -7.14
C LEU A 16 0.84 32.50 -6.95
N LEU A 17 1.94 33.02 -6.38
CA LEU A 17 3.17 32.25 -6.16
C LEU A 17 3.33 31.73 -4.72
N LEU A 18 2.45 32.10 -3.78
CA LEU A 18 2.48 31.60 -2.41
C LEU A 18 1.39 30.56 -2.11
N PHE A 19 0.33 30.50 -2.91
CA PHE A 19 -0.51 29.31 -2.97
C PHE A 19 0.06 28.39 -4.02
N LYS A 20 1.18 27.71 -3.71
CA LYS A 20 1.38 26.41 -4.35
C LYS A 20 0.11 25.63 -4.05
N PRO A 21 -0.66 25.17 -5.06
CA PRO A 21 -1.69 24.19 -4.76
C PRO A 21 -0.98 23.10 -3.95
N ILE A 22 -1.58 22.71 -2.84
CA ILE A 22 -1.20 21.46 -2.21
C ILE A 22 -1.53 20.43 -3.29
N ASP A 23 -0.57 20.13 -4.16
CA ASP A 23 -0.68 19.04 -5.11
C ASP A 23 -0.93 17.83 -4.23
N SER A 24 -2.20 17.44 -4.19
CA SER A 24 -2.72 16.37 -3.34
C SER A 24 -2.26 15.00 -3.87
N THR A 25 -1.27 14.99 -4.77
CA THR A 25 -0.61 13.82 -5.35
C THR A 25 0.19 13.02 -4.30
N GLY A 26 0.20 13.46 -3.04
CA GLY A 26 0.74 12.71 -1.90
C GLY A 26 -0.04 11.45 -1.49
N LEU A 27 -1.15 11.10 -2.16
CA LEU A 27 -1.86 9.84 -1.95
C LEU A 27 -1.63 8.81 -3.07
N GLU A 28 -0.77 9.11 -4.04
CA GLU A 28 -0.27 8.11 -4.98
C GLU A 28 1.11 7.68 -4.52
N GLY A 29 1.17 6.84 -3.48
CA GLY A 29 2.36 6.03 -3.18
C GLY A 29 2.95 5.37 -4.45
N PRO A 30 4.20 4.88 -4.40
CA PRO A 30 4.93 4.36 -5.56
C PRO A 30 4.05 3.43 -6.40
N ASN A 31 4.22 3.47 -7.73
CA ASN A 31 3.59 2.48 -8.62
C ASN A 31 4.16 1.10 -8.28
N VAL A 32 3.52 0.42 -7.34
CA VAL A 32 3.89 -0.90 -6.83
C VAL A 32 3.12 -1.94 -7.63
N ASP A 33 3.84 -2.84 -8.28
CA ASP A 33 3.26 -4.04 -8.87
C ASP A 33 2.90 -5.04 -7.76
N CYS A 34 1.59 -5.27 -7.55
CA CYS A 34 1.08 -6.19 -6.54
C CYS A 34 1.03 -7.65 -7.01
N THR A 35 1.67 -8.00 -8.13
CA THR A 35 1.75 -9.36 -8.68
C THR A 35 0.37 -9.97 -9.00
N ALA A 36 0.33 -11.25 -9.39
CA ALA A 36 -0.91 -11.93 -9.78
C ALA A 36 -1.90 -12.04 -8.60
N ASN A 37 -3.15 -11.68 -8.86
CA ASN A 37 -4.26 -11.66 -7.89
C ASN A 37 -4.06 -10.74 -6.67
N GLY A 38 -3.04 -9.88 -6.69
CA GLY A 38 -2.93 -8.75 -5.78
C GLY A 38 -3.61 -7.50 -6.34
N THR A 39 -3.96 -6.58 -5.46
CA THR A 39 -4.41 -5.23 -5.79
C THR A 39 -3.85 -4.25 -4.78
N ARG A 40 -3.74 -2.99 -5.19
CA ARG A 40 -3.32 -1.92 -4.32
C ARG A 40 -4.48 -1.47 -3.43
N ALA A 41 -4.18 -1.17 -2.16
CA ALA A 41 -5.13 -0.61 -1.21
C ALA A 41 -4.49 0.53 -0.39
N VAL A 42 -5.33 1.47 0.04
CA VAL A 42 -4.92 2.56 0.92
C VAL A 42 -5.03 2.07 2.37
N CYS A 43 -3.91 2.00 3.08
CA CYS A 43 -3.81 1.52 4.46
C CYS A 43 -4.49 0.14 4.68
N PRO A 44 -3.99 -0.94 4.06
CA PRO A 44 -4.53 -2.27 4.29
C PRO A 44 -4.21 -2.79 5.69
N VAL A 45 -4.84 -3.90 6.10
CA VAL A 45 -4.54 -4.56 7.37
C VAL A 45 -3.09 -5.07 7.39
N ALA A 46 -2.39 -4.84 8.51
CA ALA A 46 -1.02 -5.34 8.69
C ALA A 46 -0.92 -6.88 8.74
N CYS A 47 -2.01 -7.56 9.13
CA CYS A 47 -2.11 -9.01 9.24
C CYS A 47 -3.10 -9.58 8.21
N PRO A 48 -2.72 -9.72 6.94
CA PRO A 48 -3.57 -10.31 5.91
C PRO A 48 -3.77 -11.81 6.14
N GLU A 49 -4.85 -12.35 5.57
CA GLU A 49 -5.08 -13.79 5.54
C GLU A 49 -3.99 -14.52 4.75
N THR A 50 -3.50 -15.63 5.29
CA THR A 50 -2.53 -16.52 4.62
C THR A 50 -3.06 -17.95 4.62
N CYS A 51 -2.51 -18.85 3.83
CA CYS A 51 -2.89 -20.27 3.86
C CYS A 51 -2.83 -20.87 5.28
N ALA A 52 -1.94 -20.38 6.14
CA ALA A 52 -1.81 -20.82 7.53
C ALA A 52 -2.69 -20.05 8.50
N TYR A 53 -3.01 -18.79 8.23
CA TYR A 53 -3.65 -17.87 9.17
C TYR A 53 -5.02 -17.40 8.67
N SER A 54 -6.07 -17.55 9.49
CA SER A 54 -7.45 -17.24 9.08
C SER A 54 -7.80 -15.75 9.07
N GLY A 55 -6.97 -14.89 9.68
CA GLY A 55 -7.28 -13.46 9.80
C GLY A 55 -7.84 -13.05 11.16
N ASP A 56 -8.35 -14.00 11.95
CA ASP A 56 -9.15 -13.73 13.16
C ASP A 56 -8.35 -13.54 14.46
N GLY A 57 -7.03 -13.75 14.41
CA GLY A 57 -6.15 -13.62 15.57
C GLY A 57 -5.81 -12.17 15.95
N PRO A 58 -5.11 -11.98 17.08
CA PRO A 58 -4.69 -10.66 17.53
C PRO A 58 -3.76 -10.01 16.50
N CYS A 59 -4.14 -8.83 16.01
CA CYS A 59 -3.34 -8.04 15.09
C CYS A 59 -3.11 -6.61 15.62
N VAL A 60 -1.91 -6.08 15.35
CA VAL A 60 -1.58 -4.68 15.62
C VAL A 60 -2.43 -3.75 14.75
N LYS A 61 -2.99 -2.70 15.37
CA LYS A 61 -3.77 -1.66 14.68
C LYS A 61 -2.83 -0.67 13.97
N MET A 62 -2.28 -1.09 12.84
CA MET A 62 -1.50 -0.22 11.95
C MET A 62 -1.75 -0.60 10.50
N CYS A 63 -1.46 0.32 9.58
CA CYS A 63 -1.47 0.01 8.16
C CYS A 63 -0.41 -1.04 7.84
N GLY A 64 -0.68 -1.89 6.85
CA GLY A 64 0.27 -2.74 6.17
C GLY A 64 0.86 -2.07 4.93
N ALA A 65 1.74 -2.82 4.27
CA ALA A 65 2.29 -2.52 2.96
C ALA A 65 1.19 -2.47 1.89
N PRO A 66 1.38 -1.76 0.77
CA PRO A 66 0.27 -1.26 -0.06
C PRO A 66 -0.48 -2.33 -0.88
N CYS A 67 -0.06 -3.59 -0.87
CA CYS A 67 -0.70 -4.67 -1.60
C CYS A 67 -1.56 -5.57 -0.70
N VAL A 68 -2.73 -5.94 -1.23
CA VAL A 68 -3.64 -6.92 -0.65
C VAL A 68 -4.06 -7.93 -1.70
N CYS A 69 -4.41 -9.15 -1.27
CA CYS A 69 -5.01 -10.10 -2.18
C CYS A 69 -6.42 -9.63 -2.57
N LYS A 70 -6.84 -9.93 -3.81
CA LYS A 70 -8.21 -9.71 -4.26
C LYS A 70 -9.19 -10.52 -3.38
N PRO A 71 -10.47 -10.12 -3.30
CA PRO A 71 -11.48 -10.86 -2.54
C PRO A 71 -11.50 -12.35 -2.92
N GLY A 72 -11.49 -13.23 -1.91
CA GLY A 72 -11.46 -14.69 -2.09
C GLY A 72 -10.06 -15.31 -2.28
N TYR A 73 -9.03 -14.48 -2.42
CA TYR A 73 -7.63 -14.92 -2.50
C TYR A 73 -6.89 -14.69 -1.18
N VAL A 74 -5.94 -15.56 -0.88
CA VAL A 74 -5.13 -15.53 0.34
C VAL A 74 -3.66 -15.72 0.01
N ILE A 75 -2.79 -15.24 0.90
CA ILE A 75 -1.35 -15.34 0.68
C ILE A 75 -0.88 -16.78 0.88
N ASN A 76 -0.21 -17.33 -0.13
CA ASN A 76 0.58 -18.53 0.05
C ASN A 76 2.01 -18.15 0.46
N GLU A 77 2.41 -18.51 1.68
CA GLU A 77 3.74 -18.16 2.22
C GLU A 77 4.88 -18.95 1.53
N ARG A 78 4.59 -20.05 0.83
CA ARG A 78 5.57 -20.90 0.12
C ARG A 78 5.85 -20.42 -1.30
N ILE A 79 4.81 -19.97 -1.98
CA ILE A 79 4.89 -19.34 -3.30
C ILE A 79 4.33 -17.92 -3.11
N PRO A 80 5.18 -16.88 -2.92
CA PRO A 80 4.75 -15.55 -2.51
C PRO A 80 3.82 -14.92 -3.56
N ALA A 81 2.54 -15.27 -3.47
CA ALA A 81 1.49 -15.07 -4.44
C ALA A 81 0.12 -15.21 -3.75
N CYS A 82 -0.89 -14.55 -4.32
CA CYS A 82 -2.28 -14.68 -3.90
C CYS A 82 -2.96 -15.83 -4.66
N VAL A 83 -3.43 -16.83 -3.92
CA VAL A 83 -4.08 -18.05 -4.46
C VAL A 83 -5.47 -18.24 -3.87
N LEU A 84 -6.31 -19.06 -4.49
CA LEU A 84 -7.58 -19.45 -3.87
C LEU A 84 -7.28 -20.27 -2.61
N ARG A 85 -8.16 -20.17 -1.60
CA ARG A 85 -8.04 -20.96 -0.37
C ARG A 85 -8.02 -22.47 -0.65
N SER A 86 -8.71 -22.93 -1.70
CA SER A 86 -8.71 -24.32 -2.17
C SER A 86 -7.35 -24.79 -2.70
N ASP A 87 -6.51 -23.87 -3.13
CA ASP A 87 -5.22 -24.14 -3.78
C ASP A 87 -4.06 -24.06 -2.77
N CYS A 88 -4.37 -23.78 -1.50
CA CYS A 88 -3.39 -23.83 -0.43
C CYS A 88 -2.82 -25.26 -0.27
N PRO A 89 -1.53 -25.39 0.08
CA PRO A 89 -0.95 -26.70 0.34
C PRO A 89 -1.66 -27.38 1.51
N LYS A 90 -2.00 -28.66 1.34
CA LYS A 90 -2.80 -29.43 2.32
C LYS A 90 -2.04 -29.72 3.62
N ASP A 91 -0.72 -29.63 3.58
CA ASP A 91 0.19 -29.86 4.69
C ASP A 91 0.55 -28.57 5.45
N VAL A 92 -0.13 -27.44 5.17
CA VAL A 92 0.04 -26.21 5.94
C VAL A 92 -0.59 -26.38 7.32
N VAL A 93 0.23 -26.19 8.36
CA VAL A 93 -0.23 -26.11 9.75
C VAL A 93 -0.90 -24.76 9.97
N ARG A 94 -2.12 -24.78 10.52
CA ARG A 94 -2.85 -23.55 10.88
C ARG A 94 -2.13 -22.83 12.02
N LYS A 95 -1.95 -21.52 11.88
CA LYS A 95 -1.42 -20.62 12.90
C LYS A 95 -2.57 -19.81 13.49
N GLU A 96 -2.63 -19.74 14.81
CA GLU A 96 -3.64 -18.95 15.54
C GLU A 96 -3.26 -17.47 15.64
N ASP A 97 -1.96 -17.17 15.56
CA ASP A 97 -1.43 -15.81 15.55
C ASP A 97 -0.60 -15.53 14.28
N MET A 98 -0.39 -14.24 14.04
CA MET A 98 0.46 -13.74 12.96
C MET A 98 1.68 -12.98 13.50
N LEU A 99 2.31 -13.51 14.56
CA LEU A 99 3.41 -12.84 15.27
C LEU A 99 4.55 -12.40 14.32
N LEU A 100 4.92 -13.25 13.37
CA LEU A 100 6.03 -13.01 12.44
C LEU A 100 5.66 -12.24 11.17
N GLY A 101 4.37 -12.12 10.85
CA GLY A 101 3.91 -11.53 9.59
C GLY A 101 4.35 -12.30 8.34
N VAL A 102 4.08 -11.75 7.16
CA VAL A 102 4.59 -12.30 5.89
C VAL A 102 5.92 -11.64 5.56
N THR A 103 7.02 -12.38 5.63
CA THR A 103 8.38 -11.86 5.39
C THR A 103 8.87 -12.12 3.97
N ASN A 104 8.42 -13.20 3.32
CA ASN A 104 8.90 -13.62 2.00
C ASN A 104 8.06 -13.07 0.82
N PHE A 105 7.00 -12.32 1.10
CA PHE A 105 6.18 -11.68 0.07
C PHE A 105 6.23 -10.16 0.23
N LYS A 106 6.95 -9.50 -0.68
CA LYS A 106 7.18 -8.05 -0.64
C LYS A 106 5.88 -7.30 -0.92
N CYS A 107 5.73 -6.13 -0.30
CA CYS A 107 4.57 -5.25 -0.44
C CYS A 107 3.26 -5.74 0.20
N PHE A 108 3.26 -6.89 0.86
CA PHE A 108 2.14 -7.40 1.64
C PHE A 108 2.46 -7.37 3.14
N SER A 109 1.43 -7.45 4.00
CA SER A 109 1.57 -7.48 5.46
C SER A 109 2.45 -6.33 5.97
N ARG A 110 3.48 -6.60 6.76
CA ARG A 110 4.43 -5.61 7.31
C ARG A 110 5.68 -5.43 6.43
N ASN A 111 5.69 -5.94 5.21
CA ASN A 111 6.85 -5.90 4.33
C ASN A 111 6.80 -4.72 3.35
N TYR A 112 7.42 -3.60 3.75
CA TYR A 112 7.42 -2.36 2.97
C TYR A 112 8.52 -2.28 1.89
N VAL A 113 9.35 -3.32 1.74
CA VAL A 113 10.45 -3.31 0.77
C VAL A 113 9.90 -3.64 -0.62
N CYS A 114 9.24 -2.65 -1.22
CA CYS A 114 8.72 -2.72 -2.58
C CYS A 114 9.82 -2.40 -3.58
N LYS A 115 10.29 -3.42 -4.29
CA LYS A 115 11.15 -3.24 -5.46
C LYS A 115 10.34 -3.65 -6.68
N ASN A 116 10.33 -2.78 -7.69
CA ASN A 116 9.92 -3.18 -9.03
C ASN A 116 10.97 -4.20 -9.50
N LEU A 117 10.53 -5.40 -9.86
CA LEU A 117 11.39 -6.46 -10.41
C LEU A 117 11.84 -6.08 -11.82
#